data_AF-A0A2D6KFD6-F1
#
_entry.id   AF-A0A2D6KFD6-F1
#
_cell.length_a   1.000
_cell.length_b   1.000
_cell.length_c   1.000
_cell.angle_alpha   90.00
_cell.angle_beta   90.00
_cell.angle_gamma   90.00
#
_symmetry.space_group_name_H-M   'P 1'
#
loop_
_entity.id
_entity.type
_entity.pdbx_description
1 polymer ?
#
loop_
_entity_poly.entity_id
_entity_poly.type
_entity_poly.pdbx_seq_one_letter_code
_entity_poly.pdbx_strand_id
1 'polypeptide(L)'
;MYMNQEECLVSSENKMNLDDKLKELNDHERSELDELQFKTLEGYFGIIRDSFRSFSYGKRMQAYRALDRVIRKLGDVIDFDYEKAREIRKKAGLNQGELARELEIKQQNISQYECGEVSPISKLRGNDESLVKNRYMGWLREQGYDD
;
A
#
# COMPACT_ATOMS: atom_id res chain seq x y z
N MET A 1 -33.19 -0.90 -33.02
CA MET A 1 -32.42 0.28 -32.59
C MET A 1 -30.99 0.08 -33.08
N TYR A 2 -30.64 0.70 -34.19
CA TYR A 2 -29.28 0.65 -34.74
C TYR A 2 -28.43 1.65 -33.95
N MET A 3 -27.33 1.16 -33.34
CA MET A 3 -26.29 2.04 -32.81
C MET A 3 -25.45 2.53 -33.98
N ASN A 4 -25.34 3.85 -34.15
CA ASN A 4 -24.57 4.49 -35.20
C ASN A 4 -23.07 4.19 -35.04
N GLN A 5 -22.45 3.68 -36.10
CA GLN A 5 -21.02 3.35 -36.20
C GLN A 5 -20.13 4.60 -36.41
N GLU A 6 -20.66 5.82 -36.26
CA GLU A 6 -19.91 7.07 -36.50
C GLU A 6 -19.11 7.56 -35.29
N GLU A 7 -19.31 7.01 -34.08
CA GLU A 7 -18.49 7.37 -32.90
C GLU A 7 -17.11 6.68 -32.86
N CYS A 8 -16.80 5.80 -33.82
CA CYS A 8 -15.56 5.02 -33.81
C CYS A 8 -14.40 5.61 -34.64
N LEU A 9 -14.61 6.73 -35.35
CA LEU A 9 -13.63 7.28 -36.30
C LEU A 9 -12.91 8.56 -35.85
N VAL A 10 -13.10 9.03 -34.61
CA VAL A 10 -12.35 10.18 -34.05
C VAL A 10 -11.11 9.72 -33.27
N SER A 11 -10.42 8.67 -33.73
CA SER A 11 -9.31 8.07 -32.96
C SER A 11 -7.92 8.10 -33.62
N SER A 12 -7.77 8.59 -34.85
CA SER A 12 -6.49 8.42 -35.58
C SER A 12 -5.74 9.66 -36.07
N GLU A 13 -6.25 10.89 -36.01
CA GLU A 13 -5.58 12.02 -36.72
C GLU A 13 -5.12 13.24 -35.92
N ASN A 14 -5.03 13.21 -34.58
CA ASN A 14 -4.38 14.34 -33.89
C ASN A 14 -3.68 13.98 -32.58
N LYS A 15 -2.74 13.02 -32.63
CA LYS A 15 -1.71 12.89 -31.60
C LYS A 15 -0.54 13.83 -31.91
N MET A 16 -0.81 15.13 -31.94
CA MET A 16 0.25 16.09 -31.61
C MET A 16 0.64 15.79 -30.16
N ASN A 17 1.90 15.47 -29.93
CA ASN A 17 2.46 15.09 -28.64
C ASN A 17 2.10 16.16 -27.58
N LEU A 18 1.44 15.74 -26.49
CA LEU A 18 0.96 16.64 -25.44
C LEU A 18 2.12 17.47 -24.86
N ASP A 19 3.29 16.85 -24.77
CA ASP A 19 4.52 17.48 -24.28
C ASP A 19 5.01 18.61 -25.20
N ASP A 20 4.73 18.53 -26.50
CA ASP A 20 5.11 19.58 -27.45
C ASP A 20 4.12 20.75 -27.43
N LYS A 21 2.82 20.49 -27.19
CA LYS A 21 1.82 21.56 -26.94
C LYS A 21 2.08 22.31 -25.64
N LEU A 22 2.55 21.63 -24.59
CA LEU A 22 2.88 22.26 -23.30
C LEU A 22 4.08 23.23 -23.41
N LYS A 23 5.00 22.99 -24.36
CA LYS A 23 6.15 23.87 -24.59
C LYS A 23 5.77 25.21 -25.21
N GLU A 24 4.69 25.26 -25.98
CA GLU A 24 4.21 26.46 -26.69
C GLU A 24 3.38 27.40 -25.81
N LEU A 25 2.97 26.97 -24.61
CA LEU A 25 2.19 27.80 -23.69
C LEU A 25 3.02 28.94 -23.13
N ASN A 26 2.42 30.14 -23.10
CA ASN A 26 2.99 31.30 -22.42
C ASN A 26 2.82 31.19 -20.89
N ASP A 27 3.50 32.07 -20.14
CA ASP A 27 3.53 32.01 -18.67
C ASP A 27 2.12 32.15 -18.04
N HIS A 28 1.23 32.92 -18.65
CA HIS A 28 -0.14 33.09 -18.17
C HIS A 28 -0.98 31.83 -18.39
N GLU A 29 -0.93 31.26 -19.60
CA GLU A 29 -1.64 30.01 -19.93
C GLU A 29 -1.13 28.82 -19.11
N ARG A 30 0.17 28.78 -18.80
CA ARG A 30 0.74 27.78 -17.89
C ARG A 30 0.20 27.93 -16.47
N SER A 31 0.15 29.16 -15.95
CA SER A 31 -0.40 29.42 -14.61
C SER A 31 -1.89 29.04 -14.52
N GLU A 32 -2.69 29.34 -15.54
CA GLU A 32 -4.09 28.94 -15.59
C GLU A 32 -4.26 27.41 -15.66
N LEU A 33 -3.41 26.74 -16.44
CA LEU A 33 -3.38 25.29 -16.53
C LEU A 33 -3.02 24.66 -15.19
N ASP A 34 -2.00 25.17 -14.50
CA ASP A 34 -1.59 24.70 -13.18
C ASP A 34 -2.71 24.87 -12.15
N GLU A 35 -3.39 26.02 -12.14
CA GLU A 35 -4.56 26.25 -11.28
C GLU A 35 -5.70 25.25 -11.56
N LEU A 36 -5.97 24.98 -12.84
CA LEU A 36 -7.03 24.05 -13.25
C LEU A 36 -6.66 22.61 -12.87
N GLN A 37 -5.41 22.22 -13.07
CA GLN A 37 -4.89 20.92 -12.65
C GLN A 37 -4.98 20.76 -11.13
N PHE A 38 -4.59 21.79 -10.38
CA PHE A 38 -4.67 21.78 -8.92
C PHE A 38 -6.12 21.64 -8.43
N LYS A 39 -7.06 22.44 -8.94
CA LYS A 39 -8.49 22.35 -8.62
C LYS A 39 -9.07 20.97 -8.96
N THR A 40 -8.64 20.40 -10.08
CA THR A 40 -9.05 19.07 -10.51
C THR A 40 -8.56 17.99 -9.55
N LEU A 41 -7.28 18.05 -9.15
CA LEU A 41 -6.71 17.15 -8.14
C LEU A 41 -7.42 17.29 -6.79
N GLU A 42 -7.68 18.51 -6.33
CA GLU A 42 -8.45 18.75 -5.09
C GLU A 42 -9.84 18.13 -5.15
N GLY A 43 -10.54 18.25 -6.28
CA GLY A 43 -11.83 17.63 -6.52
C GLY A 43 -11.77 16.10 -6.38
N TYR A 44 -10.80 15.46 -7.06
CA TYR A 44 -10.61 14.02 -6.95
C TYR A 44 -10.24 13.59 -5.53
N PHE A 45 -9.36 14.31 -4.84
CA PHE A 45 -9.00 14.01 -3.45
C PHE A 45 -10.19 14.16 -2.51
N GLY A 46 -11.06 15.16 -2.72
CA GLY A 46 -12.31 15.33 -1.98
C GLY A 46 -13.22 14.11 -2.12
N ILE A 47 -13.47 13.67 -3.36
CA ILE A 47 -14.30 12.48 -3.64
C ILE A 47 -13.72 11.23 -2.99
N ILE A 48 -12.41 11.01 -3.10
CA ILE A 48 -11.73 9.86 -2.50
C ILE A 48 -11.86 9.90 -0.98
N ARG A 49 -11.61 11.06 -0.36
CA ARG A 49 -11.72 11.27 1.09
C ARG A 49 -13.13 10.99 1.60
N ASP A 50 -14.14 11.53 0.95
CA ASP A 50 -15.52 11.43 1.40
C ASP A 50 -16.07 10.00 1.17
N SER A 51 -15.67 9.37 0.07
CA SER A 51 -15.89 7.94 -0.15
C SER A 51 -15.24 7.11 0.96
N PHE A 52 -14.00 7.41 1.33
CA PHE A 52 -13.31 6.68 2.41
C PHE A 52 -13.98 6.87 3.77
N ARG A 53 -14.52 8.06 4.06
CA ARG A 53 -15.26 8.33 5.31
C ARG A 53 -16.56 7.55 5.40
N SER A 54 -17.26 7.37 4.27
CA SER A 54 -18.52 6.62 4.21
C SER A 54 -18.33 5.09 4.20
N PHE A 55 -17.10 4.60 4.08
CA PHE A 55 -16.83 3.17 4.13
C PHE A 55 -17.02 2.58 5.53
N SER A 56 -17.59 1.37 5.56
CA SER A 56 -17.56 0.53 6.76
C SER A 56 -16.12 0.21 7.17
N TYR A 57 -15.90 -0.11 8.44
CA TYR A 57 -14.57 -0.45 8.97
C TYR A 57 -13.86 -1.51 8.10
N GLY A 58 -14.57 -2.58 7.71
CA GLY A 58 -14.01 -3.63 6.86
C GLY A 58 -13.52 -3.14 5.49
N LYS A 59 -14.29 -2.26 4.81
CA LYS A 59 -13.89 -1.68 3.52
C LYS A 59 -12.71 -0.72 3.65
N ARG A 60 -12.67 0.09 4.71
CA ARG A 60 -11.49 0.93 5.01
C ARG A 60 -10.24 0.09 5.18
N MET A 61 -10.34 -1.04 5.89
CA MET A 61 -9.20 -1.96 6.06
C MET A 61 -8.75 -2.61 4.75
N GLN A 62 -9.67 -2.92 3.82
CA GLN A 62 -9.29 -3.42 2.50
C GLN A 62 -8.52 -2.37 1.69
N ALA A 63 -8.99 -1.12 1.71
CA ALA A 63 -8.31 0.00 1.07
C ALA A 63 -6.92 0.26 1.68
N TYR A 64 -6.78 0.23 3.01
CA TYR A 64 -5.48 0.33 3.67
C TYR A 64 -4.53 -0.80 3.27
N ARG A 65 -4.99 -2.05 3.20
CA ARG A 65 -4.17 -3.18 2.73
C ARG A 65 -3.73 -3.00 1.28
N ALA A 66 -4.60 -2.48 0.43
CA ALA A 66 -4.25 -2.21 -0.97
C ALA A 66 -3.18 -1.11 -1.07
N LEU A 67 -3.33 -0.01 -0.31
CA LEU A 67 -2.34 1.06 -0.23
C LEU A 67 -1.01 0.58 0.34
N ASP A 68 -1.03 -0.22 1.40
CA ASP A 68 0.17 -0.81 2.02
C ASP A 68 0.95 -1.65 0.99
N ARG A 69 0.26 -2.43 0.16
CA ARG A 69 0.90 -3.16 -0.95
C ARG A 69 1.51 -2.25 -2.00
N VAL A 70 0.84 -1.16 -2.37
CA VAL A 70 1.35 -0.18 -3.35
C VAL A 70 2.58 0.52 -2.80
N ILE A 71 2.54 0.97 -1.54
CA ILE A 71 3.67 1.61 -0.86
C ILE A 71 4.88 0.67 -0.82
N ARG A 72 4.71 -0.60 -0.42
CA ARG A 72 5.78 -1.60 -0.45
C ARG A 72 6.37 -1.81 -1.86
N LYS A 73 5.54 -1.67 -2.90
CA LYS A 73 5.98 -1.83 -4.30
C LYS A 73 6.68 -0.58 -4.87
N LEU A 74 6.47 0.59 -4.28
CA LEU A 74 7.00 1.87 -4.75
C LEU A 74 8.35 2.28 -4.12
N GLY A 75 8.76 1.72 -2.98
CA GLY A 75 10.17 1.78 -2.54
C GLY A 75 10.42 2.14 -1.06
N ASP A 76 11.54 1.63 -0.55
CA ASP A 76 12.36 2.08 0.61
C ASP A 76 11.67 2.38 1.94
N VAL A 77 10.56 1.73 2.25
CA VAL A 77 10.10 1.62 3.64
C VAL A 77 10.86 0.45 4.25
N ILE A 78 11.53 0.64 5.40
CA ILE A 78 12.21 -0.40 6.20
C ILE A 78 11.48 -1.73 5.97
N ASP A 79 12.04 -2.61 5.13
CA ASP A 79 11.34 -3.83 4.74
C ASP A 79 11.71 -4.87 5.77
N PHE A 80 10.69 -5.43 6.40
CA PHE A 80 10.91 -6.53 7.32
C PHE A 80 11.37 -7.73 6.47
N ASP A 81 12.62 -8.15 6.64
CA ASP A 81 13.16 -9.33 5.98
C ASP A 81 12.49 -10.60 6.51
N TYR A 82 11.44 -11.02 5.80
CA TYR A 82 10.61 -12.19 6.13
C TYR A 82 11.41 -13.50 6.09
N GLU A 83 12.37 -13.62 5.17
CA GLU A 83 13.19 -14.82 5.05
C GLU A 83 14.21 -14.89 6.18
N LYS A 84 14.87 -13.78 6.54
CA LYS A 84 15.74 -13.71 7.72
C LYS A 84 14.99 -14.10 8.99
N ALA A 85 13.77 -13.59 9.20
CA ALA A 85 12.96 -13.95 10.35
C ALA A 85 12.62 -15.45 10.40
N ARG A 86 12.27 -16.04 9.24
CA ARG A 86 12.00 -17.48 9.12
C ARG A 86 13.26 -18.31 9.40
N GLU A 87 14.41 -17.89 8.91
CA GLU A 87 15.68 -18.57 9.14
C GLU A 87 16.10 -18.51 10.61
N ILE A 88 15.87 -17.38 11.29
CA ILE A 88 16.07 -17.28 12.75
C ILE A 88 15.20 -18.30 13.49
N ARG A 89 13.91 -18.41 13.16
CA ARG A 89 13.03 -19.43 13.74
C ARG A 89 13.53 -20.85 13.49
N LYS A 90 13.92 -21.16 12.27
CA LYS A 90 14.46 -22.49 11.93
C LYS A 90 15.76 -22.78 12.67
N LYS A 91 16.66 -21.80 12.83
CA LYS A 91 17.91 -21.93 13.60
C LYS A 91 17.65 -22.19 15.09
N ALA A 92 16.57 -21.63 15.64
CA ALA A 92 16.10 -21.94 16.99
C ALA A 92 15.46 -23.35 17.10
N GLY A 93 15.31 -24.08 15.99
CA GLY A 93 14.71 -25.42 15.96
C GLY A 93 13.20 -25.44 16.10
N LEU A 94 12.54 -24.28 15.99
CA LEU A 94 11.10 -24.14 16.23
C LEU A 94 10.32 -24.22 14.93
N ASN A 95 9.17 -24.88 14.94
CA ASN A 95 8.13 -24.67 13.93
C ASN A 95 7.25 -23.45 14.28
N GLN A 96 6.41 -23.01 13.35
CA GLN A 96 5.58 -21.81 13.56
C GLN A 96 4.60 -21.96 14.75
N GLY A 97 4.11 -23.17 15.01
CA GLY A 97 3.20 -23.47 16.12
C GLY A 97 3.90 -23.54 17.48
N GLU A 98 5.17 -23.96 17.50
CA GLU A 98 6.02 -23.92 18.70
C GLU A 98 6.33 -22.48 19.07
N LEU A 99 6.83 -21.68 18.12
CA LEU A 99 7.07 -20.26 18.36
C LEU A 99 5.80 -19.53 18.80
N ALA A 100 4.66 -19.82 18.15
CA ALA A 100 3.39 -19.21 18.54
C ALA A 100 2.98 -19.56 19.99
N ARG A 101 3.26 -20.78 20.45
CA ARG A 101 3.01 -21.18 21.84
C ARG A 101 3.94 -20.46 22.81
N GLU A 102 5.23 -20.35 22.49
CA GLU A 102 6.20 -19.61 23.31
C GLU A 102 5.81 -18.13 23.48
N LEU A 103 5.31 -17.52 22.41
CA LEU A 103 4.90 -16.11 22.41
C LEU A 103 3.46 -15.90 22.89
N GLU A 104 2.73 -16.97 23.20
CA GLU A 104 1.30 -16.96 23.53
C GLU A 104 0.47 -16.19 22.49
N ILE A 105 0.74 -16.42 21.20
CA ILE A 105 -0.02 -15.85 20.07
C ILE A 105 -0.55 -16.95 19.16
N LYS A 106 -1.42 -16.59 18.20
CA LYS A 106 -1.95 -17.57 17.24
C LYS A 106 -0.87 -17.91 16.20
N GLN A 107 -0.73 -19.19 15.85
CA GLN A 107 0.17 -19.64 14.78
C GLN A 107 -0.11 -18.93 13.43
N GLN A 108 -1.38 -18.61 13.17
CA GLN A 108 -1.77 -17.82 12.00
C GLN A 108 -1.03 -16.48 11.92
N ASN A 109 -0.72 -15.83 13.05
CA ASN A 109 -0.01 -14.55 13.06
C ASN A 109 1.43 -14.73 12.56
N ILE A 110 2.13 -15.77 13.04
CA ILE A 110 3.49 -16.11 12.58
C ILE A 110 3.48 -16.39 11.07
N SER A 111 2.53 -17.18 10.59
CA SER A 111 2.40 -17.48 9.16
C SER A 111 2.17 -16.21 8.33
N GLN A 112 1.27 -15.32 8.78
CA GLN A 112 1.01 -14.04 8.10
C GLN A 112 2.23 -13.13 8.07
N TYR A 113 3.04 -13.13 9.13
CA TYR A 113 4.30 -12.40 9.15
C TYR A 113 5.28 -13.04 8.15
N GLU A 114 5.64 -14.31 8.31
CA GLU A 114 6.66 -14.97 7.49
C GLU A 114 6.31 -15.09 5.99
N CYS A 115 5.03 -14.97 5.62
CA CYS A 115 4.58 -14.96 4.21
C CYS A 115 4.41 -13.54 3.64
N GLY A 116 4.69 -12.50 4.42
CA GLY A 116 4.57 -11.10 3.99
C GLY A 116 3.15 -10.59 3.85
N GLU A 117 2.13 -11.36 4.23
CA GLU A 117 0.73 -10.92 4.23
C GLU A 117 0.51 -9.73 5.18
N VAL A 118 1.21 -9.75 6.31
CA VAL A 118 1.19 -8.70 7.32
C VAL A 118 2.62 -8.36 7.70
N SER A 119 2.98 -7.08 7.65
CA SER A 119 4.26 -6.63 8.17
C SER A 119 4.16 -6.43 9.70
N PRO A 120 5.04 -7.07 10.49
CA PRO A 120 5.01 -6.94 11.96
C PRO A 120 5.47 -5.54 12.43
N ILE A 121 6.15 -4.78 11.57
CA ILE A 121 6.60 -3.40 11.84
C ILE A 121 5.59 -2.33 11.39
N SER A 122 4.47 -2.71 10.76
CA SER A 122 3.51 -1.72 10.26
C SER A 122 2.82 -0.97 11.41
N LYS A 123 2.84 0.38 11.35
CA LYS A 123 2.20 1.27 12.34
C LYS A 123 0.69 1.43 12.14
N LEU A 124 0.11 0.80 11.10
CA LEU A 124 -1.24 1.06 10.61
C LEU A 124 -2.37 0.30 11.35
N ARG A 125 -2.08 -0.45 12.42
CA ARG A 125 -3.11 -1.25 13.11
C ARG A 125 -3.17 -0.96 14.61
N GLY A 126 -4.38 -1.04 15.16
CA GLY A 126 -4.74 -0.58 16.51
C GLY A 126 -4.11 -1.35 17.68
N ASN A 127 -4.40 -0.87 18.89
CA ASN A 127 -3.66 -1.17 20.12
C ASN A 127 -3.52 -2.67 20.47
N ASP A 128 -4.54 -3.51 20.25
CA ASP A 128 -4.46 -4.95 20.60
C ASP A 128 -3.48 -5.74 19.72
N GLU A 129 -3.33 -5.36 18.45
CA GLU A 129 -2.35 -6.00 17.57
C GLU A 129 -0.91 -5.53 17.86
N SER A 130 -0.75 -4.41 18.57
CA SER A 130 0.56 -3.89 18.99
C SER A 130 1.27 -4.88 19.91
N LEU A 131 0.56 -5.49 20.87
CA LEU A 131 1.14 -6.48 21.79
C LEU A 131 1.62 -7.74 21.09
N VAL A 132 0.82 -8.27 20.15
CA VAL A 132 1.19 -9.45 19.35
C VAL A 132 2.45 -9.20 18.53
N LYS A 133 2.50 -8.04 17.85
CA LYS A 133 3.67 -7.61 17.07
C LYS A 133 4.91 -7.44 17.96
N ASN A 134 4.75 -6.79 19.11
CA ASN A 134 5.86 -6.53 20.03
C ASN A 134 6.47 -7.83 20.58
N ARG A 135 5.67 -8.86 20.86
CA ARG A 135 6.20 -10.17 21.30
C ARG A 135 7.04 -10.83 20.21
N TYR A 136 6.53 -10.85 18.97
CA TYR A 136 7.26 -11.43 17.84
C TYR A 136 8.53 -10.65 17.50
N MET A 137 8.46 -9.32 17.43
CA MET A 137 9.63 -8.48 17.16
C MET A 137 10.64 -8.50 18.30
N GLY A 138 10.18 -8.56 19.55
CA GLY A 138 11.05 -8.70 20.73
C GLY A 138 11.84 -10.00 20.68
N TRP A 139 11.14 -11.11 20.43
CA TRP A 139 11.78 -12.42 20.26
C TRP A 139 12.80 -12.42 19.11
N LEU A 140 12.47 -11.84 17.95
CA LEU A 140 13.42 -11.76 16.83
C LEU A 140 14.69 -10.99 17.20
N ARG A 141 14.58 -9.87 17.91
CA ARG A 141 15.73 -9.08 18.38
C ARG A 141 16.60 -9.84 19.37
N GLU A 142 15.98 -10.59 20.29
CA GLU A 142 16.70 -11.48 21.22
C GLU A 142 17.52 -12.55 20.48
N GLN A 143 17.03 -12.99 19.32
CA GLN A 143 17.74 -13.94 18.45
C GLN A 143 18.72 -13.27 17.46
N GLY A 144 18.99 -11.96 17.60
CA GLY A 144 19.95 -11.23 16.77
C GLY A 144 19.40 -10.70 15.45
N TYR A 145 18.08 -10.47 15.35
CA TYR A 145 17.51 -9.72 14.24
C TYR A 145 17.80 -8.21 14.42
N ASP A 146 18.78 -7.72 13.67
CA ASP A 146 19.01 -6.28 13.52
C ASP A 146 18.10 -5.71 12.40
N ASP A 147 17.33 -4.68 12.77
CA ASP A 147 16.42 -3.87 11.93
C ASP A 147 17.19 -2.91 11.00
#